data_AF-A0A4P5QP45-F1
#
_entry.id   AF-A0A4P5QP45-F1
#
_cell.length_a   1.000
_cell.length_b   1.000
_cell.length_c   1.000
_cell.angle_alpha   90.00
_cell.angle_beta   90.00
_cell.angle_gamma   90.00
#
_symmetry.space_group_name_H-M   'P 1'
#
loop_
_entity.id
_entity.type
_entity.pdbx_description
1 polymer ?
#
loop_
_entity_poly.entity_id
_entity_poly.type
_entity_poly.pdbx_seq_one_letter_code
_entity_poly.pdbx_strand_id
1 'polypeptide(L)' 'MKNILILIALLSTMSFAAPPEPKFTAQDLDPKIEIGYSLTIADVDSDGKLDIVAAGRGMKNVKIYWNAR' A
#
# COMPACT_ATOMS: atom_id res chain seq x y z
N MET A 1 27.03 30.83 -27.00
CA MET A 1 27.59 29.86 -26.03
C MET A 1 27.34 30.26 -24.56
N LYS A 2 27.51 31.54 -24.19
CA LYS A 2 27.35 32.03 -22.80
C LYS A 2 25.93 31.82 -22.22
N ASN A 3 24.90 32.01 -23.04
CA ASN A 3 23.49 31.83 -22.63
C ASN A 3 23.10 30.37 -22.42
N ILE A 4 23.74 29.44 -23.15
CA ILE A 4 23.49 27.98 -23.01
C ILE A 4 24.03 27.48 -21.65
N LEU A 5 25.18 28.00 -21.23
CA LEU A 5 25.83 27.65 -19.97
C LEU A 5 25.02 28.14 -18.76
N ILE A 6 24.39 29.31 -18.87
CA ILE A 6 23.49 29.85 -17.85
C ILE A 6 22.24 28.96 -17.70
N LEU A 7 21.67 28.50 -18.82
CA LEU A 7 20.47 27.67 -18.78
C LEU A 7 20.71 26.29 -18.15
N ILE A 8 21.87 25.68 -18.42
CA ILE A 8 22.28 24.41 -17.80
C ILE A 8 22.52 24.57 -16.30
N ALA A 9 23.17 25.67 -15.89
CA ALA A 9 23.38 25.98 -14.48
C ALA A 9 22.05 26.19 -13.72
N LEU A 10 21.06 26.81 -14.36
CA LEU A 10 19.71 26.98 -13.78
C LEU A 10 18.92 25.66 -13.68
N LEU A 11 19.08 24.74 -14.63
CA LEU A 11 18.42 23.43 -14.55
C LEU A 11 19.03 22.52 -13.47
N SER A 12 20.34 22.64 -13.21
CA SER A 12 21.05 21.82 -12.22
C SER A 12 20.71 22.14 -10.76
N THR A 13 19.99 23.22 -10.48
CA THR A 13 19.59 23.61 -9.12
C THR A 13 18.13 23.27 -8.79
N MET A 14 17.39 22.65 -9.70
CA MET A 14 16.03 22.18 -9.41
C MET A 14 16.10 20.99 -8.45
N SER A 15 15.79 21.24 -7.18
CA SER A 15 15.61 20.18 -6.20
C SER A 15 14.24 19.53 -6.40
N PHE A 16 14.20 18.21 -6.51
CA PHE A 16 12.94 17.48 -6.43
C PHE A 16 12.48 17.46 -4.98
N ALA A 17 11.31 18.03 -4.71
CA ALA A 17 10.70 17.88 -3.40
C ALA A 17 10.49 16.39 -3.10
N ALA A 18 10.79 15.96 -1.88
CA ALA A 18 10.44 14.62 -1.45
C ALA A 18 8.92 14.43 -1.59
N PRO A 19 8.45 13.24 -2.00
CA PRO A 19 7.02 12.94 -1.97
C PRO A 19 6.46 13.23 -0.57
N PRO A 20 5.23 13.76 -0.46
CA PRO A 20 4.60 13.92 0.83
C PRO A 20 4.50 12.56 1.53
N GLU A 21 4.65 12.56 2.84
CA GLU A 21 4.47 11.35 3.63
C GLU A 21 3.04 10.81 3.46
N PRO A 22 2.87 9.50 3.26
CA PRO A 22 1.54 8.90 3.20
C PRO A 22 0.82 9.09 4.54
N LYS A 23 -0.45 9.50 4.46
CA LYS A 23 -1.34 9.57 5.62
C LYS A 23 -2.13 8.28 5.70
N PHE A 24 -2.05 7.62 6.85
CA PHE A 24 -2.78 6.38 7.10
C PHE A 24 -3.97 6.65 8.03
N THR A 25 -5.09 5.99 7.75
CA THR A 25 -6.25 5.92 8.66
C THR A 25 -6.47 4.45 8.99
N ALA A 26 -6.52 4.12 10.28
CA ALA A 26 -6.77 2.76 10.72
C ALA A 26 -8.21 2.33 10.38
N GLN A 27 -8.36 1.09 9.91
CA GLN A 27 -9.66 0.47 9.65
C GLN A 27 -9.67 -0.93 10.26
N ASP A 28 -10.61 -1.17 11.17
CA ASP A 28 -10.81 -2.49 11.77
C ASP A 28 -11.69 -3.35 10.87
N LEU A 29 -11.15 -4.49 10.40
CA LEU A 29 -11.88 -5.44 9.54
C LEU A 29 -12.59 -6.55 10.32
N ASP A 30 -11.97 -7.05 11.39
CA ASP A 30 -12.54 -8.08 12.25
C ASP A 30 -11.94 -7.99 13.67
N PRO A 31 -12.59 -7.26 14.58
CA PRO A 31 -12.07 -7.08 15.94
C PRO A 31 -12.21 -8.33 16.81
N LYS A 32 -12.79 -9.43 16.29
CA LYS A 32 -13.03 -10.67 17.04
C LYS A 32 -11.93 -11.72 16.80
N ILE A 33 -10.91 -11.41 16.01
CA ILE A 33 -9.75 -12.28 15.85
C ILE A 33 -9.02 -12.35 17.19
N GLU A 34 -8.92 -13.55 17.75
CA GLU A 34 -8.19 -13.75 19.02
C GLU A 34 -6.67 -13.77 18.80
N ILE A 35 -6.18 -14.63 17.89
CA ILE A 35 -4.75 -14.75 17.58
C ILE A 35 -4.59 -14.95 16.07
N GLY A 36 -4.00 -13.97 15.38
CA GLY A 36 -3.59 -14.09 13.98
C GLY A 36 -2.19 -14.71 13.88
N TYR A 37 -2.01 -15.74 13.05
CA TYR A 37 -0.72 -16.38 12.82
C TYR A 37 -0.11 -16.06 11.45
N SER A 38 -0.95 -15.94 10.42
CA SER A 38 -0.49 -15.73 9.04
C SER A 38 -1.43 -14.77 8.31
N LEU A 39 -0.82 -13.93 7.49
CA LEU A 39 -1.49 -12.92 6.65
C LEU A 39 -0.80 -12.88 5.28
N THR A 40 -1.57 -12.88 4.21
CA THR A 40 -1.09 -12.62 2.86
C THR A 40 -2.11 -11.81 2.07
N ILE A 41 -1.68 -11.30 0.92
CA ILE A 41 -2.51 -10.56 -0.04
C ILE A 41 -2.46 -11.25 -1.41
N ALA A 42 -3.62 -11.39 -2.05
CA ALA A 42 -3.74 -11.95 -3.40
C ALA A 42 -5.06 -11.48 -4.02
N ASP A 43 -5.11 -11.43 -5.35
CA ASP A 43 -6.37 -11.33 -6.09
C ASP A 43 -6.98 -12.74 -6.16
N VAL A 44 -7.91 -13.04 -5.25
CA VAL A 44 -8.39 -14.42 -5.06
C VAL A 44 -9.53 -14.76 -6.01
N ASP A 45 -10.33 -13.77 -6.41
CA ASP A 45 -11.49 -13.96 -7.29
C ASP A 45 -11.29 -13.43 -8.72
N SER A 46 -10.09 -12.93 -9.05
CA SER A 46 -9.70 -12.42 -10.37
C SER A 46 -10.46 -11.16 -10.78
N ASP A 47 -10.83 -10.31 -9.82
CA ASP A 47 -11.47 -9.01 -10.08
C ASP A 47 -10.46 -7.86 -10.31
N GLY A 48 -9.16 -8.16 -10.18
CA GLY A 48 -8.07 -7.21 -10.33
C GLY A 48 -7.75 -6.40 -9.08
N LYS A 49 -8.41 -6.68 -7.94
CA LYS A 49 -8.14 -6.07 -6.64
C LYS A 49 -7.50 -7.08 -5.71
N LEU A 50 -6.64 -6.59 -4.82
CA LEU A 50 -5.99 -7.43 -3.83
C LEU A 50 -6.88 -7.61 -2.60
N ASP A 51 -7.16 -8.87 -2.25
CA ASP A 51 -7.85 -9.28 -1.04
C ASP A 51 -6.87 -9.62 0.08
N ILE A 52 -7.39 -9.68 1.31
CA ILE A 52 -6.62 -10.11 2.48
C ILE A 52 -7.01 -11.55 2.83
N VAL A 53 -6.02 -12.43 2.91
CA VAL A 53 -6.20 -13.82 3.37
C VAL A 53 -5.50 -14.00 4.71
N ALA A 54 -6.25 -14.38 5.73
CA ALA A 54 -5.78 -14.52 7.11
C ALA A 54 -6.08 -15.90 7.69
N ALA A 55 -5.14 -16.41 8.50
CA ALA A 55 -5.30 -17.64 9.28
C ALA A 55 -4.89 -17.42 10.74
N GLY A 56 -5.64 -18.03 11.66
CA GLY A 56 -5.52 -17.73 13.08
C GLY A 56 -6.34 -18.64 13.98
N ARG A 57 -6.09 -18.57 15.29
CA ARG A 57 -6.95 -19.19 16.31
C ARG A 57 -8.28 -18.42 16.39
N GLY A 58 -9.39 -19.14 16.47
CA GLY A 58 -10.74 -18.55 16.43
C GLY A 58 -11.28 -18.30 15.02
N MET A 59 -10.44 -18.45 13.99
CA MET A 59 -10.87 -18.56 12.60
C MET A 59 -11.07 -20.04 12.28
N LYS A 60 -12.23 -20.44 11.76
CA LYS A 60 -12.51 -21.83 11.37
C LYS A 60 -11.73 -22.22 10.08
N ASN A 61 -10.40 -22.20 10.14
CA ASN A 61 -9.40 -22.41 9.08
C ASN A 61 -8.80 -21.11 8.50
N VAL A 62 -9.46 -20.48 7.52
CA VAL A 62 -8.98 -19.29 6.79
C VAL A 62 -10.13 -18.31 6.63
N LYS A 63 -9.86 -17.00 6.77
CA LYS A 63 -10.78 -15.92 6.43
C LYS A 63 -10.24 -15.11 5.27
N ILE A 64 -11.13 -14.73 4.35
CA ILE A 64 -10.84 -13.82 3.25
C ILE A 64 -11.63 -12.53 3.50
N TYR A 65 -10.96 -11.39 3.46
CA TYR A 65 -11.57 -10.07 3.47
C TYR A 65 -11.50 -9.50 2.05
N TRP A 66 -12.65 -9.48 1.39
CA TRP A 66 -12.79 -9.04 0.01
C TRP A 66 -12.63 -7.53 -0.11
N ASN A 67 -11.75 -7.09 -0.99
CA ASN A 67 -11.52 -5.67 -1.24
C ASN A 67 -12.52 -5.13 -2.27
N ALA A 68 -13.73 -4.84 -1.78
CA ALA A 68 -14.84 -4.24 -2.52
C ALA A 68 -15.30 -5.03 -3.76
N ARG A 69 -16.58 -5.43 -3.76
CA ARG A 69 -17.36 -5.30 -4.99
C ARG A 69 -17.78 -3.85 -5.13
#